data_AF-W4P767-F1
#
_entry.id   AF-W4P767-F1
#
_cell.length_a   1.000
_cell.length_b   1.000
_cell.length_c   1.000
_cell.angle_alpha   90.00
_cell.angle_beta   90.00
_cell.angle_gamma   90.00
#
_symmetry.space_group_name_H-M   'P 1'
#
loop_
_entity.id
_entity.type
_entity.pdbx_description
1 polymer ?
#
loop_
_entity_poly.entity_id
_entity_poly.type
_entity_poly.pdbx_seq_one_letter_code
_entity_poly.pdbx_strand_id
1 'polypeptide(L)'
;MEYHRYQSALRTFNKRLKQLSRHLELGVNLSTYCARHSWATIANFCHYDKTLICNAMGHSSLKVTETYFQEFRDEEINRMNRGIISYIMQGERKIRA
;
A
#
# COMPACT_ATOMS: atom_id res chain seq x y z
N MET A 1 15.03 21.07 4.93
CA MET A 1 16.12 20.26 4.35
C MET A 1 15.71 18.80 4.12
N GLU A 2 15.09 18.15 5.11
CA GLU A 2 14.65 16.74 5.04
C GLU A 2 13.57 16.46 3.97
N TYR A 3 12.55 17.33 3.87
CA TYR A 3 11.49 17.20 2.87
C TYR A 3 12.00 17.17 1.42
N HIS A 4 13.00 18.01 1.08
CA HIS A 4 13.60 18.02 -0.26
C HIS A 4 14.38 16.74 -0.55
N ARG A 5 15.07 16.17 0.45
CA ARG A 5 15.75 14.88 0.33
C ARG A 5 14.75 13.76 0.08
N TYR A 6 13.65 13.73 0.84
CA TYR A 6 12.55 12.80 0.61
C TYR A 6 11.98 12.90 -0.80
N GLN A 7 11.64 14.11 -1.27
CA GLN A 7 11.11 14.32 -2.63
C GLN A 7 12.10 13.91 -3.73
N SER A 8 13.41 14.13 -3.52
CA SER A 8 14.44 13.65 -4.44
C SER A 8 14.52 12.12 -4.48
N ALA A 9 14.51 11.47 -3.31
CA ALA A 9 14.50 10.02 -3.20
C ALA A 9 13.25 9.41 -3.85
N LEU A 10 12.07 9.99 -3.60
CA LEU A 10 10.80 9.57 -4.18
C LEU A 10 10.81 9.67 -5.72
N ARG A 11 11.29 10.80 -6.27
CA ARG A 11 11.43 10.98 -7.72
C ARG A 11 12.39 9.96 -8.33
N THR A 12 13.51 9.70 -7.66
CA THR A 12 14.49 8.70 -8.09
C THR A 12 13.90 7.29 -8.08
N PHE A 13 13.16 6.94 -7.03
CA PHE A 13 12.49 5.66 -6.89
C PHE A 13 11.43 5.45 -7.98
N ASN A 14 10.55 6.45 -8.20
CA ASN A 14 9.55 6.41 -9.27
C ASN A 14 10.18 6.34 -10.67
N LYS A 15 11.34 7.00 -10.89
CA LYS A 15 12.09 6.86 -12.15
C LYS A 15 12.55 5.41 -12.38
N ARG A 16 13.07 4.76 -11.34
CA ARG A 16 13.50 3.35 -11.40
C ARG A 16 12.32 2.41 -11.64
N LEU A 17 11.18 2.62 -10.98
CA LEU A 17 9.96 1.85 -11.24
C LEU A 17 9.47 1.99 -12.69
N LYS A 18 9.49 3.21 -13.23
CA LYS A 18 9.15 3.44 -14.64
C LYS A 18 10.11 2.70 -15.59
N GLN A 19 11.40 2.68 -15.27
CA GLN A 19 12.38 1.89 -16.03
C GLN A 19 12.07 0.40 -15.92
N LEU A 20 11.83 -0.14 -14.73
CA LEU A 20 11.48 -1.54 -14.52
C LEU A 20 10.27 -1.95 -15.36
N SER A 21 9.21 -1.14 -15.37
CA SER A 21 8.02 -1.40 -16.17
C SER A 21 8.31 -1.52 -17.67
N ARG A 22 9.25 -0.73 -18.17
CA ARG A 22 9.70 -0.80 -19.58
C ARG A 22 10.51 -2.06 -19.85
N HIS A 23 11.40 -2.46 -18.93
CA HIS A 23 12.21 -3.66 -19.09
C HIS A 23 11.38 -4.94 -19.04
N LEU A 24 10.28 -4.92 -18.30
CA LEU A 24 9.33 -6.03 -18.20
C LEU A 24 8.17 -5.92 -19.21
N GLU A 25 8.21 -4.93 -20.11
CA GLU A 25 7.19 -4.71 -21.16
C GLU A 25 5.74 -4.67 -20.66
N LEU A 26 5.50 -4.16 -19.44
CA LEU A 26 4.18 -4.25 -18.79
C LEU A 26 3.10 -3.36 -19.42
N GLY A 27 3.46 -2.47 -20.35
CA GLY A 27 2.52 -1.52 -20.97
C GLY A 27 1.95 -0.44 -20.03
N VAL A 28 2.33 -0.45 -18.75
CA VAL A 28 1.84 0.48 -17.71
C VAL A 28 2.97 1.30 -17.10
N ASN A 29 2.66 2.39 -16.41
CA ASN A 29 3.64 3.13 -15.63
C ASN A 29 3.58 2.71 -14.16
N LEU A 30 4.67 2.14 -13.64
CA LEU A 30 4.79 1.84 -12.21
C LEU A 30 5.26 3.06 -11.40
N SER A 31 4.67 3.23 -10.22
CA SER A 31 5.05 4.24 -9.23
C SER A 31 4.76 3.73 -7.81
N THR A 32 5.26 4.43 -6.78
CA THR A 32 4.89 4.16 -5.39
C THR A 32 3.39 4.27 -5.14
N TYR A 33 2.70 5.11 -5.92
CA TYR A 33 1.26 5.26 -5.86
C TYR A 33 0.53 4.00 -6.33
N CYS A 34 1.06 3.31 -7.35
CA CYS A 34 0.55 2.01 -7.79
C CYS A 34 0.59 0.99 -6.64
N ALA A 35 1.75 0.85 -5.98
CA ALA A 35 1.90 -0.07 -4.85
C ALA A 35 0.94 0.26 -3.69
N ARG A 36 0.80 1.55 -3.34
CA ARG A 36 -0.13 2.02 -2.30
C ARG A 36 -1.59 1.66 -2.64
N HIS A 37 -2.01 1.91 -3.88
CA HIS A 37 -3.36 1.57 -4.33
C HIS A 37 -3.60 0.08 -4.39
N SER A 38 -2.66 -0.70 -4.93
CA SER A 38 -2.75 -2.16 -4.93
C SER A 38 -2.91 -2.72 -3.53
N TRP A 39 -2.12 -2.25 -2.56
CA TRP A 39 -2.25 -2.66 -1.16
C TRP A 39 -3.64 -2.33 -0.60
N ALA A 40 -4.17 -1.12 -0.83
CA ALA A 40 -5.47 -0.71 -0.31
C ALA A 40 -6.63 -1.50 -0.95
N THR A 41 -6.54 -1.74 -2.26
CA THR A 41 -7.51 -2.56 -3.00
C THR A 41 -7.51 -4.00 -2.49
N ILE A 42 -6.34 -4.61 -2.27
CA ILE A 42 -6.24 -5.97 -1.72
C ILE A 42 -6.77 -6.01 -0.30
N ALA A 43 -6.44 -5.03 0.54
CA ALA A 43 -6.96 -4.95 1.91
C ALA A 43 -8.50 -4.93 1.92
N ASN A 44 -9.10 -4.14 1.02
CA ASN A 44 -10.55 -4.09 0.84
C ASN A 44 -11.12 -5.43 0.32
N PHE A 45 -10.44 -6.12 -0.61
CA PHE A 45 -10.85 -7.45 -1.07
C PHE A 45 -10.73 -8.53 -0.01
N CYS A 46 -9.76 -8.42 0.90
CA CYS A 46 -9.65 -9.27 2.08
C CYS A 46 -10.67 -8.91 3.18
N HIS A 47 -11.60 -7.99 2.90
CA HIS A 47 -12.65 -7.55 3.82
C HIS A 47 -12.13 -6.96 5.15
N TYR A 48 -10.95 -6.35 5.14
CA TYR A 48 -10.49 -5.58 6.30
C TYR A 48 -11.32 -4.30 6.50
N ASP A 49 -11.41 -3.87 7.75
CA ASP A 49 -12.13 -2.66 8.13
C ASP A 49 -11.57 -1.41 7.44
N LYS A 50 -12.45 -0.57 6.89
CA LYS A 50 -12.05 0.63 6.13
C LYS A 50 -11.34 1.67 7.02
N THR A 51 -11.73 1.77 8.29
CA THR A 51 -11.10 2.67 9.27
C THR A 51 -9.68 2.19 9.56
N LEU A 52 -9.46 0.87 9.71
CA LEU A 52 -8.14 0.28 9.85
C LEU A 52 -7.26 0.51 8.61
N ILE A 53 -7.81 0.34 7.41
CA ILE A 53 -7.10 0.61 6.14
C ILE A 53 -6.71 2.10 6.04
N CYS A 54 -7.64 3.01 6.34
CA CYS A 54 -7.39 4.45 6.33
C CYS A 54 -6.32 4.88 7.35
N ASN A 55 -6.38 4.32 8.57
CA ASN A 55 -5.39 4.55 9.62
C ASN A 55 -3.99 4.09 9.17
N ALA A 56 -3.89 2.87 8.66
CA ALA A 56 -2.63 2.31 8.16
C ALA A 56 -2.03 3.09 6.97
N MET A 57 -2.86 3.80 6.18
CA MET A 57 -2.37 4.68 5.10
C MET A 57 -1.86 6.04 5.61
N GLY A 58 -2.09 6.40 6.87
CA GLY A 58 -1.73 7.69 7.43
C GLY A 58 -2.51 8.87 6.84
N HIS A 59 -3.72 8.63 6.33
CA HIS A 59 -4.56 9.71 5.81
C HIS A 59 -5.29 10.41 6.95
N SER A 60 -4.85 11.62 7.28
CA SER A 60 -5.48 12.55 8.24
C SER A 60 -6.67 13.32 7.64
N SER A 61 -7.46 12.67 6.76
CA SER A 61 -8.69 13.28 6.22
C SER A 61 -9.78 13.28 7.30
N LEU A 62 -9.75 14.35 8.11
CA LEU A 62 -10.75 14.81 9.09
C LEU A 62 -12.13 15.03 8.45
N LYS A 63 -12.85 13.96 8.13
CA LYS A 63 -14.30 14.03 7.90
C LYS A 63 -15.06 12.77 8.31
N VAL A 64 -14.63 12.15 9.41
CA VAL A 64 -15.53 11.42 10.29
C VAL A 64 -15.19 11.90 11.70
N THR A 65 -15.98 12.85 12.18
CA THR A 65 -15.91 13.49 13.49
C THR A 65 -16.26 12.52 14.64
N GLU A 66 -16.23 11.19 14.43
CA GLU A 66 -16.85 10.20 15.32
C GLU A 66 -16.13 8.84 15.29
N THR A 67 -14.90 8.75 15.77
CA THR A 67 -14.40 7.45 16.26
C THR A 67 -13.38 7.66 17.37
N TYR A 68 -13.91 8.10 18.50
CA TYR A 68 -13.24 8.46 19.74
C TYR A 68 -12.56 7.31 20.51
N PHE A 69 -12.37 6.11 19.97
CA PHE A 69 -11.80 5.00 20.75
C PHE A 69 -10.91 4.09 19.91
N GLN A 70 -9.61 4.10 20.27
CA GLN A 70 -8.49 3.31 19.75
C GLN A 70 -7.95 3.75 18.38
N GLU A 71 -6.82 4.45 18.40
CA GLU A 71 -5.80 4.21 17.38
C GLU A 71 -5.62 2.69 17.31
N PHE A 72 -5.94 2.08 16.17
CA PHE A 72 -5.67 0.66 15.99
C PHE A 72 -4.22 0.40 16.35
N ARG A 73 -3.97 -0.54 17.25
CA ARG A 73 -2.61 -0.81 17.72
C ARG A 73 -1.76 -1.26 16.54
N ASP A 74 -0.46 -0.99 16.59
CA ASP A 74 0.48 -1.48 15.57
C ASP A 74 0.32 -2.99 15.31
N GLU A 75 -0.08 -3.74 16.32
CA GLU A 75 -0.42 -5.17 16.21
C GLU A 75 -1.53 -5.48 15.21
N GLU A 76 -2.58 -4.66 15.13
CA GLU A 76 -3.71 -4.82 14.22
C GLU A 76 -3.31 -4.53 12.78
N ILE A 77 -2.57 -3.44 12.58
CA ILE A 77 -1.98 -3.10 11.28
C ILE A 77 -1.02 -4.20 10.84
N ASN A 78 -0.19 -4.71 11.75
CA ASN A 78 0.74 -5.81 11.48
C ASN A 78 0.02 -7.13 11.14
N ARG A 79 -1.09 -7.45 11.81
CA ARG A 79 -1.91 -8.62 11.47
C ARG A 79 -2.51 -8.47 10.06
N MET A 80 -3.06 -7.31 9.73
CA MET A 80 -3.58 -7.01 8.40
C MET A 80 -2.48 -7.14 7.33
N ASN A 81 -1.30 -6.55 7.55
CA ASN A 81 -0.17 -6.63 6.63
C ASN A 81 0.25 -8.09 6.38
N ARG A 82 0.34 -8.92 7.42
CA ARG A 82 0.65 -10.35 7.28
C ARG A 82 -0.43 -11.08 6.47
N GLY A 83 -1.70 -10.77 6.69
CA GLY A 83 -2.81 -11.36 5.93
C GLY A 83 -2.76 -11.00 4.45
N ILE A 84 -2.53 -9.73 4.12
CA ILE A 84 -2.37 -9.25 2.74
C ILE A 84 -1.19 -9.94 2.04
N ILE A 85 -0.03 -10.03 2.70
CA ILE A 85 1.15 -10.72 2.15
C ILE A 85 0.82 -12.19 1.88
N SER A 86 0.19 -12.87 2.84
CA SER A 86 -0.22 -14.28 2.69
C SER A 86 -1.17 -14.47 1.50
N TYR A 87 -2.14 -13.57 1.32
CA TYR A 87 -3.08 -13.60 0.19
C TYR A 87 -2.36 -13.49 -1.16
N ILE A 88 -1.41 -12.55 -1.29
CA ILE A 88 -0.61 -12.38 -2.50
C ILE A 88 0.20 -13.66 -2.81
N MET A 89 0.90 -14.19 -1.80
CA MET A 89 1.73 -15.40 -1.95
C MET A 89 0.91 -16.65 -2.27
N GLN A 90 -0.34 -16.74 -1.79
CA GLN A 90 -1.27 -17.80 -2.18
C GLN A 90 -1.68 -17.70 -3.65
N GLY A 91 -1.93 -16.48 -4.15
CA GLY A 91 -2.23 -16.24 -5.57
C GLY A 91 -1.08 -16.65 -6.49
N GLU A 92 0.16 -16.33 -6.13
CA GLU A 92 1.34 -16.72 -6.93
C GLU A 92 1.49 -18.24 -7.07
N ARG A 93 1.21 -19.01 -6.01
CA ARG A 93 1.26 -20.48 -6.04
C ARG A 93 0.22 -21.08 -6.98
N LYS A 94 -0.92 -20.43 -7.18
CA LYS A 94 -1.96 -20.87 -8.14
C LYS A 94 -1.64 -20.55 -9.60
N ILE A 95 -0.79 -19.56 -9.86
CA ILE A 95 -0.37 -19.18 -11.23
C ILE A 95 0.80 -20.05 -11.71
N ARG A 96 1.62 -20.57 -10.80
CA ARG A 96 2.80 -21.40 -11.11
C ARG A 96 2.54 -22.91 -11.08
N ALA A 97 1.34 -23.35 -10.71
CA ALA A 97 0.90 -24.75 -10.74
C ALA A 97 0.12 -25.01 -12.03
#